data_AF-A0A2Z5ZDJ7-F1
#
_entry.id   AF-A0A2Z5ZDJ7-F1
#
_cell.length_a   1.000
_cell.length_b   1.000
_cell.length_c   1.000
_cell.angle_alpha   90.00
_cell.angle_beta   90.00
_cell.angle_gamma   90.00
#
_symmetry.space_group_name_H-M   'P 1'
#
loop_
_entity.id
_entity.type
_entity.pdbx_description
1 polymer ?
#
loop_
_entity_poly.entity_id
_entity_poly.type
_entity_poly.pdbx_seq_one_letter_code
_entity_poly.pdbx_strand_id
1 'polypeptide(L)'
;MDRRNSRRDAQGQSVLTANRLLDGRIVWLAADGSWQLQLDRAKIFSNDHIEAALAEHAALAQQQELVGVYGVQVHANAQGILTPVTSREQIRAAGPSVHPEFVPTWHKPDSAVTV
;
A
#
# COMPACT_ATOMS: atom_id res chain seq x y z
N MET A 1 0.49 8.58 -16.16
CA MET A 1 0.41 7.33 -15.37
C MET A 1 1.79 6.72 -15.30
N ASP A 2 2.30 6.47 -14.11
CA ASP A 2 3.62 5.87 -13.91
C ASP A 2 3.64 4.44 -14.49
N ARG A 3 4.33 4.27 -15.63
CA ARG A 3 4.49 2.98 -16.32
C ARG A 3 5.35 1.97 -15.53
N ARG A 4 6.07 2.40 -14.49
CA ARG A 4 6.96 1.52 -13.72
C ARG A 4 6.20 0.54 -12.83
N ASN A 5 4.95 0.85 -12.51
CA ASN A 5 4.15 0.08 -11.57
C ASN A 5 3.03 -0.76 -12.23
N SER A 6 2.94 -0.73 -13.56
CA SER A 6 1.90 -1.40 -14.33
C SER A 6 2.34 -2.79 -14.82
N ARG A 7 3.02 -3.59 -13.98
CA ARG A 7 3.25 -5.02 -14.25
C ARG A 7 2.01 -5.85 -13.86
N ARG A 8 0.83 -5.37 -14.27
CA ARG A 8 -0.45 -6.05 -14.10
C ARG A 8 -0.83 -6.67 -15.44
N ASP A 9 -1.06 -7.97 -15.49
CA ASP A 9 -1.75 -8.57 -16.63
C ASP A 9 -3.26 -8.20 -16.61
N ALA A 10 -3.99 -8.40 -17.70
CA ALA A 10 -5.42 -8.04 -17.74
C ALA A 10 -6.30 -8.99 -16.90
N GLN A 11 -5.94 -10.28 -16.86
CA GLN A 11 -6.78 -11.33 -16.26
C GLN A 11 -6.51 -11.58 -14.76
N GLY A 12 -5.53 -10.89 -14.18
CA GLY A 12 -5.12 -11.10 -12.82
C GLY A 12 -5.92 -10.30 -11.80
N GLN A 13 -5.44 -10.40 -10.56
CA GLN A 13 -6.00 -9.73 -9.41
C GLN A 13 -4.97 -8.75 -8.85
N SER A 14 -5.46 -7.60 -8.40
CA SER A 14 -4.63 -6.59 -7.77
C SER A 14 -5.28 -5.99 -6.54
N VAL A 15 -4.44 -5.39 -5.73
CA VAL A 15 -4.81 -4.57 -4.57
C VAL A 15 -4.32 -3.15 -4.78
N LEU A 16 -4.89 -2.18 -4.07
CA LEU A 16 -4.36 -0.81 -4.03
C LEU A 16 -3.43 -0.64 -2.83
N THR A 17 -2.29 0.02 -3.07
CA THR A 17 -1.30 0.38 -2.05
C THR A 17 -0.97 1.86 -2.13
N ALA A 18 -0.50 2.41 -1.02
CA ALA A 18 0.06 3.75 -0.92
C ALA A 18 1.10 3.81 0.21
N ASN A 19 1.78 4.95 0.35
CA ASN A 19 2.57 5.28 1.52
C ASN A 19 1.86 6.36 2.33
N ARG A 20 1.74 6.18 3.65
CA ARG A 20 1.30 7.23 4.58
C ARG A 20 2.32 8.36 4.58
N LEU A 21 1.85 9.59 4.46
CA LEU A 21 2.68 10.78 4.33
C LEU A 21 3.53 11.02 5.59
N LEU A 22 2.94 10.86 6.78
CA LEU A 22 3.58 11.25 8.04
C LEU A 22 4.70 10.29 8.48
N ASP A 23 4.51 8.98 8.27
CA ASP A 23 5.43 7.95 8.79
C ASP A 23 6.03 7.05 7.71
N GLY A 24 5.69 7.28 6.44
CA GLY A 24 6.18 6.53 5.30
C GLY A 24 5.71 5.08 5.23
N ARG A 25 4.84 4.62 6.14
CA ARG A 25 4.39 3.22 6.20
C ARG A 25 3.58 2.87 4.96
N ILE A 26 3.80 1.65 4.49
CA ILE A 26 3.04 1.09 3.39
C ILE A 26 1.68 0.66 3.91
N VAL A 27 0.64 1.07 3.20
CA VAL A 27 -0.75 0.74 3.51
C VAL A 27 -1.44 0.13 2.31
N TRP A 28 -2.53 -0.59 2.59
CA TRP A 28 -3.35 -1.33 1.65
C TRP A 28 -4.81 -0.95 1.85
N LEU A 29 -5.52 -0.69 0.75
CA LEU A 29 -6.93 -0.34 0.82
C LEU A 29 -7.75 -1.58 1.20
N ALA A 30 -8.54 -1.49 2.27
CA ALA A 30 -9.45 -2.54 2.72
C ALA A 30 -10.86 -2.41 2.13
N ALA A 31 -11.68 -3.45 2.33
CA ALA A 31 -13.02 -3.52 1.75
C ALA A 31 -13.98 -2.42 2.23
N ASP A 32 -13.76 -1.91 3.44
CA ASP A 32 -14.52 -0.83 4.07
C ASP A 32 -14.05 0.58 3.65
N GLY A 33 -13.06 0.66 2.75
CA GLY A 33 -12.48 1.93 2.29
C GLY A 33 -11.38 2.49 3.21
N SER A 34 -11.05 1.81 4.30
CA SER A 34 -9.96 2.19 5.20
C SER A 34 -8.59 1.76 4.65
N TRP A 35 -7.53 2.45 5.05
CA TRP A 35 -6.14 2.11 4.70
C TRP A 35 -5.48 1.36 5.85
N GLN A 36 -5.22 0.06 5.66
CA GLN A 36 -4.70 -0.86 6.67
C GLN A 36 -3.21 -1.15 6.46
N LEU A 37 -2.49 -1.52 7.52
CA LEU A 37 -1.07 -1.86 7.43
C LEU A 37 -0.83 -3.27 6.87
N GLN A 38 -1.78 -4.17 7.06
CA GLN A 38 -1.64 -5.58 6.68
C GLN A 38 -2.24 -5.85 5.30
N LEU A 39 -1.48 -6.55 4.45
CA LEU A 39 -1.89 -6.91 3.09
C LEU A 39 -3.08 -7.89 3.07
N ASP A 40 -3.22 -8.74 4.08
CA ASP A 40 -4.32 -9.70 4.21
C ASP A 40 -5.71 -9.04 4.33
N ARG A 41 -5.76 -7.77 4.75
CA ARG A 41 -6.98 -6.96 4.81
C ARG A 41 -7.32 -6.26 3.51
N ALA A 42 -6.45 -6.37 2.50
CA ALA A 42 -6.61 -5.62 1.27
C ALA A 42 -7.82 -6.09 0.46
N LYS A 43 -8.57 -5.13 -0.08
CA LYS A 43 -9.60 -5.37 -1.08
C LYS A 43 -8.95 -5.81 -2.38
N ILE A 44 -9.40 -6.96 -2.87
CA ILE A 44 -8.98 -7.51 -4.16
C ILE A 44 -9.89 -6.93 -5.25
N PHE A 45 -9.26 -6.50 -6.34
CA PHE A 45 -9.93 -6.05 -7.55
C PHE A 45 -9.47 -6.92 -8.72
N SER A 46 -10.36 -7.18 -9.68
CA SER A 46 -9.94 -7.67 -10.99
C SER A 46 -9.18 -6.58 -11.72
N ASN A 47 -8.14 -6.94 -12.46
CA ASN A 47 -7.31 -5.96 -13.18
C ASN A 47 -8.09 -5.19 -14.26
N ASP A 48 -9.17 -5.78 -14.81
CA ASP A 48 -10.06 -5.08 -15.74
C ASP A 48 -10.94 -3.98 -15.08
N HIS A 49 -11.07 -3.95 -13.75
CA HIS A 49 -11.94 -3.00 -13.04
C HIS A 49 -11.21 -2.11 -12.02
N ILE A 50 -9.93 -2.36 -11.75
CA ILE A 50 -9.19 -1.64 -10.71
C ILE A 50 -8.93 -0.16 -11.05
N GLU A 51 -8.92 0.22 -12.33
CA GLU A 51 -8.60 1.60 -12.74
C GLU A 51 -9.58 2.64 -12.20
N ALA A 52 -10.87 2.29 -12.10
CA ALA A 52 -11.87 3.17 -11.52
C ALA A 52 -11.60 3.43 -10.02
N ALA A 53 -11.31 2.37 -9.26
CA ALA A 53 -10.96 2.47 -7.85
C ALA A 53 -9.63 3.23 -7.66
N LEU A 54 -8.65 3.01 -8.52
CA LEU A 54 -7.39 3.75 -8.49
C LEU A 54 -7.62 5.25 -8.71
N ALA A 55 -8.43 5.63 -9.68
CA ALA A 55 -8.73 7.04 -9.96
C ALA A 55 -9.45 7.71 -8.78
N GLU A 56 -10.45 7.04 -8.20
CA GLU A 56 -11.18 7.50 -7.01
C GLU A 56 -10.23 7.76 -5.84
N HIS A 57 -9.43 6.75 -5.46
CA HIS A 57 -8.55 6.86 -4.31
C HIS A 57 -7.34 7.77 -4.55
N ALA A 58 -6.87 7.91 -5.79
CA ALA A 58 -5.85 8.89 -6.13
C ALA A 58 -6.35 10.33 -5.94
N ALA A 59 -7.63 10.61 -6.23
CA ALA A 59 -8.23 11.93 -6.01
C ALA A 59 -8.38 12.26 -4.51
N LEU A 60 -8.61 11.25 -3.66
CA LEU A 60 -8.74 11.40 -2.21
C LEU A 60 -7.39 11.37 -1.48
N ALA A 61 -6.30 10.98 -2.14
CA ALA A 61 -5.02 10.68 -1.51
C ALA A 61 -4.50 11.80 -0.59
N GLN A 62 -4.56 13.06 -1.03
CA GLN A 62 -4.08 14.18 -0.23
C GLN A 62 -4.91 14.41 1.04
N GLN A 63 -6.24 14.23 0.97
CA GLN A 63 -7.14 14.36 2.11
C GLN A 63 -6.94 13.22 3.12
N GLN A 64 -6.52 12.05 2.63
CA GLN A 64 -6.23 10.87 3.43
C GLN A 64 -4.75 10.79 3.87
N GLU A 65 -3.95 11.83 3.62
CA GLU A 65 -2.52 11.88 3.94
C GLU A 65 -1.71 10.73 3.31
N LEU A 66 -1.99 10.44 2.03
CA LEU A 66 -1.36 9.36 1.27
C LEU A 66 -0.54 9.88 0.10
N VAL A 67 0.52 9.15 -0.22
CA VAL A 67 1.42 9.42 -1.35
C VAL A 67 1.55 8.16 -2.20
N GLY A 68 1.48 8.35 -3.52
CA GLY A 68 1.73 7.28 -4.48
C GLY A 68 0.72 6.14 -4.39
N VAL A 69 -0.57 6.46 -4.56
CA VAL A 69 -1.62 5.44 -4.70
C VAL A 69 -1.43 4.71 -6.03
N TYR A 70 -1.34 3.38 -6.01
CA TYR A 70 -1.24 2.55 -7.21
C TYR A 70 -1.69 1.10 -6.97
N GLY A 71 -1.89 0.36 -8.06
CA GLY A 71 -2.23 -1.07 -8.00
C GLY A 71 -1.02 -2.00 -8.00
N VAL A 72 -1.10 -3.08 -7.22
CA VAL A 72 -0.10 -4.15 -7.13
C VAL A 72 -0.77 -5.47 -7.48
N GLN A 73 -0.23 -6.18 -8.49
CA GLN A 73 -0.70 -7.52 -8.81
C GLN A 73 -0.33 -8.49 -7.69
N VAL A 74 -1.29 -9.35 -7.33
CA VAL A 74 -1.14 -10.38 -6.30
C VAL A 74 -1.57 -11.75 -6.83
N HIS A 75 -1.03 -12.79 -6.22
CA HIS A 75 -1.59 -14.14 -6.26
C HIS A 75 -2.22 -14.47 -4.91
N ALA A 76 -3.34 -15.19 -4.93
CA ALA A 76 -3.90 -15.82 -3.75
C ALA A 76 -3.57 -17.32 -3.78
N ASN A 77 -3.06 -17.87 -2.67
CA ASN A 77 -2.94 -19.32 -2.53
C ASN A 77 -4.28 -19.96 -2.14
N ALA A 78 -4.32 -21.28 -1.99
CA ALA A 78 -5.52 -22.04 -1.64
C ALA A 78 -6.14 -21.62 -0.28
N GLN A 79 -5.35 -21.00 0.59
CA GLN A 79 -5.76 -20.49 1.90
C GLN A 79 -6.16 -19.01 1.88
N GLY A 80 -6.16 -18.37 0.70
CA GLY A 80 -6.52 -16.96 0.54
C GLY A 80 -5.43 -15.97 0.95
N ILE A 81 -4.21 -16.44 1.23
CA ILE A 81 -3.08 -15.57 1.57
C ILE A 81 -2.59 -14.90 0.29
N LEU A 82 -2.53 -13.57 0.34
CA LEU A 82 -2.09 -12.73 -0.77
C LEU A 82 -0.57 -12.57 -0.79
N THR A 83 0.02 -12.77 -1.96
CA THR A 83 1.45 -12.53 -2.20
C THR A 83 1.62 -11.65 -3.44
N PRO A 84 2.34 -10.52 -3.35
CA PRO A 84 2.63 -9.69 -4.52
C PRO A 84 3.45 -10.44 -5.58
N VAL A 85 3.18 -10.19 -6.85
CA VAL A 85 3.86 -10.89 -7.96
C VAL A 85 5.34 -10.50 -8.08
N THR A 86 5.67 -9.24 -7.87
CA THR A 86 7.05 -8.75 -8.06
C THR A 86 7.85 -8.79 -6.76
N SER A 87 9.14 -9.10 -6.85
CA SER A 87 10.04 -9.14 -5.69
C SER A 87 10.11 -7.80 -4.94
N ARG A 88 10.05 -6.67 -5.66
CA ARG A 88 9.98 -5.33 -5.04
C ARG A 88 8.77 -5.23 -4.11
N GLU A 89 7.60 -5.64 -4.59
CA GLU A 89 6.37 -5.54 -3.81
C GLU A 89 6.31 -6.56 -2.67
N GLN A 90 6.93 -7.73 -2.83
CA GLN A 90 7.09 -8.69 -1.72
C GLN A 90 7.95 -8.09 -0.60
N ILE A 91 9.07 -7.45 -0.93
CA ILE A 91 9.92 -6.76 0.06
C ILE A 91 9.14 -5.62 0.73
N ARG A 92 8.41 -4.81 -0.05
CA ARG A 92 7.55 -3.73 0.47
C ARG A 92 6.47 -4.25 1.41
N ALA A 93 5.79 -5.34 1.07
CA ALA A 93 4.73 -5.93 1.89
C ALA A 93 5.24 -6.57 3.18
N ALA A 94 6.48 -7.09 3.18
CA ALA A 94 7.11 -7.64 4.37
C ALA A 94 7.47 -6.56 5.42
N GLY A 95 7.57 -5.30 5.01
CA GLY A 95 7.86 -4.17 5.90
C GLY A 95 9.31 -3.68 5.79
N PRO A 96 9.83 -2.96 6.80
CA PRO A 96 11.15 -2.35 6.72
C PRO A 96 12.22 -3.43 6.46
N SER A 97 13.02 -3.21 5.42
CA SER A 97 14.15 -4.08 5.07
C SER A 97 15.38 -3.83 5.95
N VAL A 98 15.36 -2.77 6.78
CA VAL A 98 16.39 -2.49 7.78
C VAL A 98 16.03 -3.20 9.09
N HIS A 99 17.05 -3.74 9.77
CA HIS A 99 16.87 -4.33 11.10
C HIS A 99 16.29 -3.27 12.06
N PRO A 100 15.39 -3.62 13.01
CA PRO A 100 14.78 -2.68 13.94
C PRO A 100 15.78 -1.78 14.68
N GLU A 101 16.99 -2.28 14.97
CA GLU A 101 18.06 -1.53 15.62
C GLU A 101 18.69 -0.43 14.75
N PHE A 102 18.52 -0.52 13.43
CA PHE A 102 19.01 0.45 12.45
C PHE A 102 17.89 1.33 11.87
N VAL A 103 16.68 1.24 12.43
CA VAL A 103 15.59 2.16 12.09
C VAL A 103 16.00 3.55 12.57
N PRO A 104 16.11 4.55 11.68
CA PRO A 104 16.56 5.86 12.10
C PRO A 104 15.60 6.52 13.10
N THR A 105 16.16 7.09 14.17
CA THR A 105 15.40 7.61 15.32
C THR A 105 14.98 9.07 15.17
N TRP A 106 14.82 9.61 13.96
CA TRP A 106 14.49 11.05 13.78
C TRP A 106 13.07 11.45 14.21
N HIS A 107 12.33 10.59 14.91
CA HIS A 107 11.19 11.04 15.71
C HIS A 107 11.69 11.77 16.95
N LYS A 108 11.71 13.09 16.88
CA LYS A 108 11.70 13.94 18.07
C LYS A 108 10.24 13.90 18.60
N PRO A 109 9.94 13.42 19.82
CA PRO A 109 8.64 13.70 20.39
C PRO A 109 8.51 15.23 20.49
N ASP A 110 7.37 15.77 20.05
CA ASP A 110 7.03 17.16 20.28
C ASP A 110 7.16 17.43 21.78
N SER A 111 8.17 18.22 22.14
CA SER A 111 8.30 18.75 23.49
C SER A 111 7.03 19.52 23.78
N ALA A 112 6.19 18.94 24.65
CA ALA A 112 4.92 19.50 25.05
C ALA A 112 5.05 21.00 25.32
N VAL A 113 4.26 21.79 24.60
CA VAL A 113 3.98 23.19 24.93
C VAL A 113 3.46 23.20 26.36
N THR A 114 4.31 23.66 27.28
CA THR A 114 3.90 23.99 28.64
C THR A 114 3.33 25.41 28.57
N VAL A 115 2.02 25.52 28.76
CA VAL A 115 1.34 26.77 29.15
C VAL A 115 1.43 26.90 30.66
#